data_AF-A0A9C8ALG2-F1
#
_entry.id   AF-A0A9C8ALG2-F1
#
_cell.length_a   1.000
_cell.length_b   1.000
_cell.length_c   1.000
_cell.angle_alpha   90.00
_cell.angle_beta   90.00
_cell.angle_gamma   90.00
#
_symmetry.space_group_name_H-M   'P 1'
#
loop_
_entity.id
_entity.type
_entity.pdbx_description
1 polymer ?
#
loop_
_entity_poly.entity_id
_entity_poly.type
_entity_poly.pdbx_seq_one_letter_code
_entity_poly.pdbx_strand_id
1 'polypeptide(L)' 'SCPQPVLLTKKALEEGEFPIEVIVETGTSRDNVSRVARKAGCKVTVEENEGEFIIRIEK' A
#
# COMPACT_ATOMS: atom_id res chain seq x y z
N SER A 1 -2.48 -16.41 -7.28
CA SER A 1 -2.57 -14.95 -7.04
C SER A 1 -1.19 -14.35 -6.92
N CYS A 2 -0.73 -13.66 -7.97
CA CYS A 2 0.55 -12.94 -7.94
C CYS A 2 0.41 -11.70 -7.05
N PRO A 3 1.35 -11.44 -6.13
CA PRO A 3 1.28 -10.26 -5.26
C PRO A 3 1.81 -9.01 -5.98
N GLN A 4 1.27 -8.71 -7.16
CA GLN A 4 1.66 -7.54 -7.95
C GLN A 4 1.60 -6.22 -7.17
N PRO A 5 0.50 -5.87 -6.46
CA PRO A 5 0.46 -4.61 -5.71
C PRO A 5 1.53 -4.57 -4.63
N VAL A 6 1.78 -5.68 -3.94
CA VAL A 6 2.81 -5.76 -2.89
C VAL A 6 4.21 -5.53 -3.45
N LEU A 7 4.52 -6.11 -4.61
CA LEU A 7 5.81 -5.94 -5.27
C LEU A 7 6.02 -4.48 -5.72
N LEU A 8 4.99 -3.86 -6.30
CA LEU A 8 5.04 -2.46 -6.73
C LEU A 8 5.20 -1.52 -5.53
N THR A 9 4.47 -1.74 -4.44
CA THR A 9 4.64 -0.96 -3.21
C THR A 9 6.05 -1.08 -2.65
N LYS A 10 6.66 -2.27 -2.64
CA LYS A 10 8.05 -2.43 -2.18
C LYS A 10 9.03 -1.58 -3.00
N LYS A 11 8.90 -1.60 -4.33
CA LYS A 11 9.75 -0.81 -5.21
C LYS A 11 9.58 0.70 -4.94
N ALA A 12 8.35 1.18 -4.85
CA ALA A 12 8.09 2.59 -4.54
C ALA A 12 8.65 3.00 -3.17
N LEU A 13 8.57 2.12 -2.16
CA LEU A 13 9.17 2.35 -0.84
C LEU A 13 10.70 2.42 -0.89
N GLU A 14 11.33 1.62 -1.75
CA GLU A 14 12.79 1.60 -1.98
C GLU A 14 13.27 2.85 -2.73
N GLU A 15 12.48 3.34 -3.69
CA GLU A 15 12.71 4.60 -4.40
C GLU A 15 12.61 5.81 -3.43
N GLY A 16 11.76 5.71 -2.40
CA GLY A 16 11.69 6.68 -1.32
C GLY A 16 11.01 7.99 -1.69
N GLU A 17 10.24 8.00 -2.78
CA GLU A 17 9.38 9.12 -3.18
C GLU A 17 8.03 9.03 -2.45
N PHE A 18 7.76 9.99 -1.56
CA PHE A 18 6.54 10.05 -0.75
C PHE A 18 5.72 11.32 -1.06
N PRO A 19 4.39 11.31 -0.87
CA PRO A 19 3.58 10.17 -0.40
C PRO A 19 3.32 9.14 -1.51
N ILE A 20 3.22 7.86 -1.14
CA ILE A 20 2.85 6.78 -2.07
C ILE A 20 1.36 6.49 -1.89
N GLU A 21 0.62 6.44 -2.99
CA GLU A 21 -0.80 6.10 -2.99
C GLU A 21 -1.02 4.79 -3.76
N VAL A 22 -1.71 3.84 -3.13
CA VAL A 22 -1.95 2.50 -3.70
C VAL A 22 -3.44 2.19 -3.64
N ILE A 23 -4.06 1.94 -4.79
CA ILE A 23 -5.48 1.59 -4.90
C ILE A 23 -5.60 0.08 -5.10
N VAL A 24 -6.45 -0.57 -4.32
CA VAL A 24 -6.71 -2.01 -4.40
C VAL A 24 -8.18 -2.34 -4.14
N GLU A 25 -8.70 -3.39 -4.78
CA GLU A 25 -10.13 -3.75 -4.73
C GLU A 25 -10.48 -4.78 -3.63
N THR A 26 -9.49 -5.36 -2.96
CA THR A 26 -9.74 -6.44 -1.98
C THR A 26 -9.10 -6.15 -0.63
N GLY A 27 -9.79 -6.55 0.44
CA GLY A 27 -9.26 -6.47 1.81
C GLY A 27 -7.93 -7.23 1.96
N THR A 28 -7.76 -8.37 1.28
CA THR A 28 -6.50 -9.13 1.28
C THR A 28 -5.35 -8.34 0.67
N SER A 29 -5.57 -7.67 -0.47
CA SER A 29 -4.56 -6.80 -1.08
C SER A 29 -4.23 -5.62 -0.17
N ARG A 30 -5.26 -5.00 0.44
CA ARG A 30 -5.12 -3.91 1.40
C ARG A 30 -4.23 -4.28 2.58
N ASP A 31 -4.51 -5.43 3.20
CA ASP A 31 -3.78 -5.90 4.38
C ASP A 31 -2.33 -6.22 4.05
N ASN A 32 -2.07 -6.81 2.88
CA ASN A 32 -0.72 -7.14 2.43
C ASN A 32 0.12 -5.89 2.13
N VAL A 33 -0.43 -4.91 1.39
CA VAL A 33 0.24 -3.64 1.09
C VAL A 33 0.51 -2.87 2.37
N SER A 34 -0.49 -2.74 3.25
CA SER A 34 -0.36 -2.04 4.53
C SER A 34 0.70 -2.68 5.42
N ARG A 35 0.76 -4.01 5.47
CA ARG A 35 1.79 -4.74 6.24
C ARG A 35 3.20 -4.45 5.73
N VAL A 36 3.39 -4.41 4.41
CA VAL A 36 4.71 -4.13 3.82
C VAL A 36 5.15 -2.70 4.11
N ALA A 37 4.29 -1.72 3.91
CA ALA A 37 4.59 -0.32 4.19
C ALA A 37 4.91 -0.07 5.68
N ARG A 38 4.11 -0.64 6.59
CA ARG A 38 4.39 -0.58 8.04
C ARG A 38 5.70 -1.26 8.41
N LYS A 39 6.03 -2.41 7.80
CA LYS A 39 7.30 -3.11 8.03
C LYS A 39 8.51 -2.29 7.55
N ALA A 40 8.32 -1.44 6.54
CA ALA A 40 9.31 -0.47 6.08
C ALA A 40 9.40 0.78 6.98
N GLY A 41 8.70 0.79 8.12
CA GLY A 41 8.71 1.91 9.07
C GLY A 41 7.85 3.10 8.66
N CYS A 42 7.02 2.97 7.61
CA CYS A 42 6.19 4.05 7.12
C CYS A 42 4.84 4.10 7.84
N LYS A 43 4.27 5.31 7.92
CA LYS A 43 2.90 5.53 8.36
C LYS A 43 1.94 5.14 7.23
N VAL A 44 0.85 4.47 7.56
CA VAL A 44 -0.15 4.00 6.59
C VAL A 44 -1.54 4.44 7.02
N THR A 45 -2.22 5.14 6.13
CA THR A 45 -3.64 5.50 6.23
C THR A 45 -4.41 4.74 5.15
N VAL A 46 -5.60 4.26 5.48
CA VAL A 46 -6.46 3.55 4.52
C VAL A 46 -7.83 4.20 4.51
N GLU A 47 -8.30 4.51 3.32
CA GLU A 47 -9.65 4.98 3.04
C GLU A 47 -10.38 3.94 2.18
N GLU A 48 -11.64 3.69 2.47
CA GLU A 48 -12.49 2.81 1.68
C GLU A 48 -13.47 3.67 0.88
N ASN A 49 -13.50 3.48 -0.44
CA ASN A 49 -14.37 4.23 -1.33
C ASN A 49 -14.98 3.29 -2.38
N GLU A 50 -16.30 3.17 -2.40
CA GLU A 50 -17.07 2.41 -3.41
C GLU A 50 -16.55 0.99 -3.72
N GLY A 51 -16.01 0.28 -2.72
CA GLY A 51 -15.47 -1.09 -2.89
C GLY A 51 -13.98 -1.15 -3.21
N GLU A 52 -13.31 -0.01 -3.30
CA GLU A 52 -11.86 0.11 -3.39
C GLU A 52 -11.26 0.60 -2.05
N PHE A 53 -9.99 0.28 -1.85
CA PHE A 53 -9.18 0.76 -0.74
C PHE A 53 -8.05 1.62 -1.29
N ILE A 54 -8.02 2.88 -0.86
CA ILE A 54 -6.94 3.83 -1.12
C ILE A 54 -6.00 3.80 0.08
N ILE A 55 -4.77 3.39 -0.15
CA ILE A 55 -3.74 3.25 0.88
C ILE A 55 -2.70 4.34 0.67
N ARG A 56 -2.66 5.29 1.59
CA ARG A 56 -1.70 6.39 1.59
C ARG A 56 -0.56 6.06 2.54
N ILE A 57 0.66 6.11 2.02
CA ILE A 57 1.88 5.76 2.75
C ILE A 57 2.78 6.99 2.84
N GLU A 58 3.22 7.30 4.06
CA GLU A 58 4.01 8.48 4.40
C GLU A 58 5.24 8.06 5.22
N LYS A 59 6.32 8.84 5.16
CA LYS A 59 7.52 8.64 5.98
C LYS A 59 7.30 9.06 7.43
#